data_AF-A0A3Q1GV12-F1
#
_entry.id   AF-A0A3Q1GV12-F1
#
_cell.length_a   1.000
_cell.length_b   1.000
_cell.length_c   1.000
_cell.angle_alpha   90.00
_cell.angle_beta   90.00
_cell.angle_gamma   90.00
#
_symmetry.space_group_name_H-M   'P 1'
#
loop_
_entity.id
_entity.type
_entity.pdbx_description
1 polymer ?
#
loop_
_entity_poly.entity_id
_entity_poly.type
_entity_poly.pdbx_seq_one_letter_code
_entity_poly.pdbx_strand_id
1 'polypeptide(L)'
;MKVHIVLPLTIVVSVALLGFLKVLKKEEVKQEKRTRFQEIKVRVSADVLEEYLKEKAETEQRLRKAEEEQRTLEEQMNALKAKEEKATKDVDICKAETKTETDQLAAAEAEVNKLKGELEKESSSWKTEQEALKQQLEKQSPVCNYVKEESAAQTRTLCAGEAQKKEEPKAEEPKKEEPKAEEPKKEEPK
;
A
#
# COMPACT_ATOMS: atom_id res chain seq x y z
N MET A 1 -79.55 -5.29 100.03
CA MET A 1 -79.47 -4.11 99.14
C MET A 1 -78.25 -4.08 98.20
N LYS A 2 -77.25 -4.99 98.30
CA LYS A 2 -76.05 -4.93 97.42
C LYS A 2 -76.28 -5.47 95.99
N VAL A 3 -77.25 -6.36 95.78
CA VAL A 3 -77.48 -7.04 94.48
C VAL A 3 -78.09 -6.11 93.42
N HIS A 4 -78.92 -5.14 93.81
CA HIS A 4 -79.54 -4.18 92.88
C HIS A 4 -78.55 -3.18 92.27
N ILE A 5 -77.36 -3.00 92.85
CA ILE A 5 -76.32 -2.07 92.36
C ILE A 5 -75.28 -2.80 91.50
N VAL A 6 -74.99 -4.07 91.79
CA VAL A 6 -74.00 -4.86 91.05
C VAL A 6 -74.45 -5.15 89.63
N LEU A 7 -75.74 -5.48 89.42
CA LEU A 7 -76.28 -5.81 88.11
C LEU A 7 -76.20 -4.66 87.08
N PRO A 8 -76.62 -3.40 87.38
CA PRO A 8 -76.45 -2.30 86.43
C PRO A 8 -74.97 -1.95 86.21
N LEU A 9 -74.12 -2.09 87.24
CA LEU A 9 -72.69 -1.81 87.12
C LEU A 9 -72.01 -2.77 86.13
N THR A 10 -72.30 -4.07 86.19
CA THR A 10 -71.72 -5.06 85.26
C THR A 10 -72.20 -4.84 83.82
N ILE A 11 -73.43 -4.38 83.62
CA ILE A 11 -73.96 -4.00 82.30
C ILE A 11 -73.21 -2.77 81.75
N VAL A 12 -72.95 -1.75 82.57
CA VAL A 12 -72.17 -0.57 82.14
C VAL A 12 -70.75 -0.98 81.75
N VAL A 13 -70.11 -1.85 82.55
CA VAL A 13 -68.76 -2.35 82.27
C VAL A 13 -68.73 -3.18 80.97
N SER A 14 -69.72 -4.02 80.71
CA SER A 14 -69.76 -4.84 79.49
C SER A 14 -69.93 -3.98 78.23
N VAL A 15 -70.76 -2.94 78.27
CA VAL A 15 -70.91 -1.97 77.17
C VAL A 15 -69.63 -1.17 76.95
N ALA A 16 -68.94 -0.74 78.02
CA ALA A 16 -67.66 -0.06 77.92
C ALA A 16 -66.58 -0.94 77.26
N LEU A 17 -66.52 -2.23 77.64
CA LEU A 17 -65.60 -3.20 77.03
C LEU A 17 -65.89 -3.42 75.54
N LEU A 18 -67.17 -3.55 75.15
CA LEU A 18 -67.55 -3.66 73.73
C LEU A 18 -67.18 -2.40 72.92
N GLY A 19 -67.33 -1.21 73.52
CA GLY A 19 -66.88 0.05 72.93
C GLY A 19 -65.37 0.07 72.71
N PHE A 20 -64.60 -0.34 73.72
CA PHE A 20 -63.14 -0.43 73.65
C PHE A 20 -62.67 -1.44 72.58
N LEU A 21 -63.27 -2.63 72.52
CA LEU A 21 -62.97 -3.64 71.50
C LEU A 21 -63.24 -3.11 70.07
N LYS A 22 -64.27 -2.28 69.88
CA LYS A 22 -64.52 -1.63 68.57
C LYS A 22 -63.46 -0.59 68.22
N VAL A 23 -62.96 0.16 69.19
CA VAL A 23 -61.87 1.13 68.97
C VAL A 23 -60.59 0.39 68.58
N LEU A 24 -60.23 -0.67 69.31
CA LEU A 24 -59.06 -1.51 68.98
C LEU A 24 -59.14 -2.09 67.57
N LYS A 25 -60.29 -2.69 67.18
CA LYS A 25 -60.49 -3.19 65.81
C LYS A 25 -60.36 -2.10 64.75
N LYS A 26 -60.85 -0.88 65.04
CA LYS A 26 -60.72 0.26 64.13
C LYS A 26 -59.26 0.70 63.98
N GLU A 27 -58.48 0.62 65.05
CA GLU A 27 -57.04 0.91 65.04
C GLU A 27 -56.23 -0.14 64.28
N GLU A 28 -56.51 -1.43 64.48
CA GLU A 28 -55.89 -2.52 63.71
C GLU A 28 -56.10 -2.33 62.21
N VAL A 29 -57.34 -2.10 61.78
CA VAL A 29 -57.66 -1.84 60.36
C VAL A 29 -56.93 -0.59 59.84
N LYS A 30 -56.77 0.43 60.69
CA LYS A 30 -56.04 1.66 60.32
C LYS A 30 -54.54 1.39 60.21
N GLN A 31 -53.96 0.59 61.11
CA GLN A 31 -52.56 0.19 61.05
C GLN A 31 -52.30 -0.70 59.84
N GLU A 32 -53.13 -1.71 59.59
CA GLU A 32 -53.00 -2.59 58.43
C GLU A 32 -52.98 -1.80 57.12
N LYS A 33 -53.87 -0.81 56.97
CA LYS A 33 -53.85 0.10 55.81
C LYS A 33 -52.53 0.86 55.70
N ARG A 34 -52.04 1.44 56.81
CA ARG A 34 -50.75 2.16 56.81
C ARG A 34 -49.59 1.25 56.45
N THR A 35 -49.55 0.04 56.99
CA THR A 35 -48.53 -0.97 56.68
C THR A 35 -48.56 -1.34 55.20
N ARG A 36 -49.74 -1.61 54.62
CA ARG A 36 -49.87 -1.87 53.18
C ARG A 36 -49.40 -0.70 52.32
N PHE A 37 -49.74 0.54 52.69
CA PHE A 37 -49.25 1.71 51.97
C PHE A 37 -47.73 1.86 52.05
N GLN A 38 -47.14 1.60 53.22
CA GLN A 38 -45.70 1.63 53.39
C GLN A 38 -45.03 0.51 52.60
N GLU A 39 -45.58 -0.69 52.61
CA GLU A 39 -45.07 -1.83 51.84
C GLU A 39 -45.08 -1.53 50.34
N ILE A 40 -46.20 -1.03 49.81
CA ILE A 40 -46.30 -0.62 48.39
C ILE A 40 -45.27 0.46 48.09
N LYS A 41 -45.14 1.47 48.95
CA LYS A 41 -44.17 2.55 48.76
C LYS A 41 -42.74 2.03 48.73
N VAL A 42 -42.38 1.13 49.65
CA VAL A 42 -41.05 0.52 49.71
C VAL A 42 -40.80 -0.31 48.46
N ARG A 43 -41.76 -1.13 48.03
CA ARG A 43 -41.65 -1.94 46.82
C ARG A 43 -41.43 -1.07 45.58
N VAL A 44 -42.29 -0.08 45.36
CA VAL A 44 -42.16 0.83 44.22
C VAL A 44 -40.82 1.58 44.26
N SER A 45 -40.36 2.01 45.43
CA SER A 45 -39.04 2.65 45.54
C SER A 45 -37.88 1.70 45.25
N ALA A 46 -38.01 0.42 45.62
CA ALA A 46 -37.02 -0.61 45.33
C ALA A 46 -36.99 -0.93 43.83
N ASP A 47 -38.15 -1.13 43.21
CA ASP A 47 -38.28 -1.41 41.77
C ASP A 47 -37.67 -0.26 40.94
N VAL A 48 -38.01 1.00 41.29
CA VAL A 48 -37.44 2.19 40.62
C VAL A 48 -35.93 2.30 40.84
N LEU A 49 -35.45 2.01 42.05
CA LEU A 49 -34.01 2.04 42.33
C LEU A 49 -33.26 0.95 41.55
N GLU A 50 -33.83 -0.24 41.40
CA GLU A 50 -33.28 -1.31 40.59
C GLU A 50 -33.18 -0.91 39.11
N GLU A 51 -34.20 -0.27 38.56
CA GLU A 51 -34.16 0.27 37.20
C GLU A 51 -33.03 1.29 37.01
N TYR A 52 -32.86 2.23 37.94
CA TYR A 52 -31.75 3.18 37.90
C TYR A 52 -30.37 2.50 38.00
N LEU A 53 -30.22 1.50 38.86
CA LEU A 53 -28.98 0.76 39.00
C LEU A 53 -28.67 -0.05 37.73
N LYS A 54 -29.69 -0.63 37.11
CA LYS A 54 -29.56 -1.34 35.84
C LYS A 54 -29.16 -0.40 34.72
N GLU A 55 -29.82 0.74 34.58
CA GLU A 55 -29.48 1.76 33.57
C GLU A 55 -28.04 2.26 33.76
N LYS A 56 -27.61 2.47 35.02
CA LYS A 56 -26.23 2.81 35.33
C LYS A 56 -25.25 1.73 34.89
N ALA A 57 -25.54 0.46 35.17
CA ALA A 57 -24.68 -0.65 34.76
C ALA A 57 -24.60 -0.78 33.23
N GLU A 58 -25.74 -0.64 32.53
CA GLU A 58 -25.79 -0.68 31.06
C GLU A 58 -25.02 0.49 30.44
N THR A 59 -25.15 1.70 30.98
CA THR A 59 -24.42 2.89 30.49
C THR A 59 -22.92 2.77 30.74
N GLU A 60 -22.49 2.30 31.91
CA GLU A 60 -21.07 2.02 32.18
C GLU A 60 -20.52 0.95 31.22
N GLN A 61 -21.28 -0.11 30.93
CA GLN A 61 -20.88 -1.13 29.97
C GLN A 61 -20.74 -0.55 28.56
N ARG A 62 -21.70 0.27 28.12
CA ARG A 62 -21.63 0.95 26.81
C ARG A 62 -20.43 1.88 26.72
N LEU A 63 -20.13 2.63 27.79
CA LEU A 63 -18.96 3.49 27.86
C LEU A 63 -17.66 2.70 27.74
N ARG A 64 -17.53 1.58 28.48
CA ARG A 64 -16.35 0.72 28.36
C ARG A 64 -16.16 0.17 26.95
N LYS A 65 -17.24 -0.30 26.31
CA LYS A 65 -17.20 -0.76 24.91
C LYS A 65 -16.78 0.37 23.96
N ALA A 66 -17.35 1.56 24.11
CA ALA A 66 -16.98 2.71 23.30
C ALA A 66 -15.51 3.12 23.50
N GLU A 67 -14.98 3.04 24.72
CA GLU A 67 -13.57 3.32 25.01
C GLU A 67 -12.65 2.25 24.38
N GLU A 68 -13.02 0.97 24.44
CA GLU A 68 -12.29 -0.12 23.77
C GLU A 68 -12.28 0.05 22.24
N GLU A 69 -13.43 0.36 21.65
CA GLU A 69 -13.55 0.67 20.21
C GLU A 69 -12.71 1.89 19.84
N GLN A 70 -12.72 2.94 20.66
CA GLN A 70 -11.92 4.14 20.46
C GLN A 70 -10.41 3.83 20.49
N ARG A 71 -9.94 3.05 21.47
CA ARG A 71 -8.53 2.63 21.54
C ARG A 71 -8.13 1.80 20.32
N THR A 72 -9.00 0.89 19.89
CA THR A 72 -8.77 0.08 18.70
C THR A 72 -8.67 0.94 17.43
N LEU A 73 -9.56 1.92 17.28
CA LEU A 73 -9.51 2.88 16.17
C LEU A 73 -8.24 3.73 16.22
N GLU A 74 -7.82 4.16 17.40
CA GLU A 74 -6.59 4.94 17.59
C GLU A 74 -5.35 4.14 17.19
N GLU A 75 -5.25 2.87 17.57
CA GLU A 75 -4.18 1.97 17.13
C GLU A 75 -4.17 1.79 15.61
N GLN A 76 -5.35 1.58 14.99
CA GLN A 76 -5.48 1.48 13.54
C GLN A 76 -5.07 2.78 12.84
N MET A 77 -5.46 3.94 13.38
CA MET A 77 -5.08 5.25 12.84
C MET A 77 -3.57 5.45 12.90
N ASN A 78 -2.94 5.09 14.02
CA ASN A 78 -1.49 5.20 14.18
C ASN A 78 -0.75 4.26 13.21
N ALA A 79 -1.24 3.04 13.01
CA ALA A 79 -0.69 2.11 12.02
C ALA A 79 -0.85 2.65 10.58
N LEU A 80 -1.98 3.27 10.25
CA LEU A 80 -2.21 3.90 8.95
C LEU A 80 -1.28 5.10 8.74
N LYS A 81 -1.13 5.97 9.74
CA LYS A 81 -0.17 7.09 9.68
C LYS A 81 1.26 6.61 9.43
N ALA A 82 1.70 5.57 10.14
CA ALA A 82 3.03 5.00 9.93
C ALA A 82 3.22 4.43 8.50
N LYS A 83 2.18 3.80 7.95
CA LYS A 83 2.17 3.33 6.55
C LYS A 83 2.20 4.48 5.56
N GLU A 84 1.45 5.54 5.81
CA GLU A 84 1.43 6.75 4.98
C GLU A 84 2.81 7.41 4.97
N GLU A 85 3.42 7.65 6.14
CA GLU A 85 4.78 8.22 6.23
C GLU A 85 5.82 7.38 5.50
N LYS A 86 5.72 6.05 5.60
CA LYS A 86 6.60 5.14 4.87
C LYS A 86 6.38 5.26 3.35
N ALA A 87 5.13 5.23 2.89
CA ALA A 87 4.81 5.36 1.48
C ALA A 87 5.26 6.71 0.91
N THR A 88 5.13 7.81 1.66
CA THR A 88 5.64 9.13 1.25
C THR A 88 7.14 9.10 1.06
N LYS A 89 7.89 8.52 2.01
CA LYS A 89 9.35 8.36 1.90
C LYS A 89 9.74 7.51 0.70
N ASP A 90 9.06 6.39 0.48
CA ASP A 90 9.32 5.50 -0.65
C ASP A 90 9.07 6.21 -1.99
N VAL A 91 8.02 7.03 -2.08
CA VAL A 91 7.74 7.88 -3.25
C VAL A 91 8.83 8.93 -3.46
N ASP A 92 9.30 9.57 -2.39
CA ASP A 92 10.36 10.56 -2.50
C ASP A 92 11.69 9.95 -2.95
N ILE A 93 12.02 8.75 -2.46
CA ILE A 93 13.19 7.97 -2.91
C ILE A 93 13.04 7.62 -4.39
N CYS A 94 11.91 7.06 -4.80
CA CYS A 94 11.64 6.68 -6.19
C CYS A 94 11.76 7.88 -7.14
N LYS A 95 11.26 9.06 -6.74
CA LYS A 95 11.40 10.29 -7.52
C LYS A 95 12.85 10.74 -7.64
N ALA A 96 13.64 10.63 -6.56
CA ALA A 96 15.05 11.00 -6.58
C ALA A 96 15.88 10.06 -7.47
N GLU A 97 15.61 8.75 -7.41
CA GLU A 97 16.22 7.74 -8.28
C GLU A 97 15.87 7.99 -9.75
N THR A 98 14.58 8.20 -10.06
CA THR A 98 14.11 8.51 -11.41
C THR A 98 14.83 9.73 -11.99
N LYS A 99 15.01 10.77 -11.18
CA LYS A 99 15.76 11.96 -11.61
C LYS A 99 17.22 11.63 -11.92
N THR A 100 17.85 10.86 -11.04
CA THR A 100 19.25 10.44 -11.21
C THR A 100 19.43 9.59 -12.46
N GLU A 101 18.54 8.64 -12.71
CA GLU A 101 18.54 7.82 -13.92
C GLU A 101 18.31 8.66 -15.18
N THR A 102 17.38 9.64 -15.12
CA THR A 102 17.13 10.55 -16.24
C THR A 102 18.37 11.39 -16.58
N ASP A 103 19.06 11.91 -15.55
CA ASP A 103 20.28 12.69 -15.73
C ASP A 103 21.42 11.82 -16.31
N GLN A 104 21.55 10.57 -15.84
CA GLN A 104 22.51 9.60 -16.39
C GLN A 104 22.20 9.21 -17.84
N LEU A 105 20.93 9.00 -18.17
CA LEU A 105 20.47 8.69 -19.52
C LEU A 105 20.83 9.85 -20.47
N ALA A 106 20.54 11.10 -20.08
CA ALA A 106 20.86 12.27 -20.85
C ALA A 106 22.38 12.43 -21.08
N ALA A 107 23.19 12.13 -20.05
CA ALA A 107 24.65 12.14 -20.17
C ALA A 107 25.16 11.06 -21.15
N ALA A 108 24.65 9.83 -21.03
CA ALA A 108 25.00 8.74 -21.94
C ALA A 108 24.57 9.02 -23.38
N GLU A 109 23.38 9.58 -23.60
CA GLU A 109 22.93 10.02 -24.93
C GLU A 109 23.85 11.10 -25.52
N ALA A 110 24.33 12.05 -24.70
CA ALA A 110 25.29 13.05 -25.15
C ALA A 110 26.64 12.43 -25.55
N GLU A 111 27.14 11.46 -24.77
CA GLU A 111 28.37 10.72 -25.09
C GLU A 111 28.23 9.89 -26.37
N VAL A 112 27.11 9.19 -26.55
CA VAL A 112 26.81 8.43 -27.78
C VAL A 112 26.78 9.36 -29.00
N ASN A 113 26.14 10.52 -28.88
CA ASN A 113 26.09 11.50 -29.97
C ASN A 113 27.50 12.05 -30.30
N LYS A 114 28.32 12.29 -29.29
CA LYS A 114 29.72 12.71 -29.48
C LYS A 114 30.54 11.62 -30.19
N LEU A 115 30.50 10.39 -29.70
CA LEU A 115 31.22 9.25 -30.28
C LEU A 115 30.77 8.97 -31.72
N LYS A 116 29.47 9.09 -32.00
CA LYS A 116 28.95 8.97 -33.37
C LYS A 116 29.55 10.03 -34.29
N GLY A 117 29.66 11.27 -33.83
CA GLY A 117 30.31 12.34 -34.58
C GLY A 117 31.82 12.11 -34.80
N GLU A 118 32.52 11.52 -33.82
CA GLU A 118 33.93 11.12 -33.97
C GLU A 118 34.10 9.97 -34.98
N LEU A 119 33.23 8.95 -34.90
CA LEU A 119 33.22 7.82 -35.82
C LEU A 119 32.93 8.24 -37.26
N GLU A 120 32.00 9.17 -37.48
CA GLU A 120 31.71 9.70 -38.83
C GLU A 120 32.92 10.46 -39.39
N LYS A 121 33.62 11.25 -38.56
CA LYS A 121 34.85 11.95 -38.95
C LYS A 121 35.96 10.98 -39.31
N GLU A 122 36.26 9.99 -38.47
CA GLU A 122 37.24 8.94 -38.80
C GLU A 122 36.80 8.18 -40.05
N SER A 123 35.55 7.74 -40.15
CA SER A 123 35.08 7.03 -41.35
C SER A 123 35.33 7.84 -42.64
N SER A 124 35.13 9.16 -42.58
CA SER A 124 35.44 10.04 -43.71
C SER A 124 36.95 10.15 -43.99
N SER A 125 37.80 10.25 -42.95
CA SER A 125 39.26 10.31 -43.13
C SER A 125 39.82 9.00 -43.68
N TRP A 126 39.38 7.86 -43.15
CA TRP A 126 39.77 6.53 -43.62
C TRP A 126 39.33 6.31 -45.08
N LYS A 127 38.15 6.79 -45.49
CA LYS A 127 37.73 6.75 -46.90
C LYS A 127 38.64 7.61 -47.78
N THR A 128 38.98 8.83 -47.36
CA THR A 128 39.90 9.68 -48.13
C THR A 128 41.30 9.10 -48.22
N GLU A 129 41.82 8.49 -47.15
CA GLU A 129 43.12 7.79 -47.17
C GLU A 129 43.06 6.57 -48.09
N GLN A 130 41.96 5.80 -48.06
CA GLN A 130 41.80 4.67 -48.96
C GLN A 130 41.78 5.10 -50.43
N GLU A 131 41.09 6.20 -50.77
CA GLU A 131 41.10 6.76 -52.13
C GLU A 131 42.50 7.29 -52.51
N ALA A 132 43.20 7.94 -51.60
CA ALA A 132 44.57 8.41 -51.82
C ALA A 132 45.56 7.25 -52.03
N LEU A 133 45.44 6.17 -51.25
CA LEU A 133 46.22 4.94 -51.37
C LEU A 133 45.91 4.22 -52.69
N LYS A 134 44.64 4.14 -53.10
CA LYS A 134 44.26 3.60 -54.42
C LYS A 134 44.89 4.41 -55.55
N GLN A 135 44.87 5.74 -55.47
CA GLN A 135 45.55 6.59 -56.46
C GLN A 135 47.08 6.42 -56.44
N GLN A 136 47.69 6.20 -55.27
CA GLN A 136 49.12 5.88 -55.18
C GLN A 136 49.45 4.51 -55.76
N LEU A 137 48.55 3.53 -55.68
CA LEU A 137 48.71 2.24 -56.33
C LEU A 137 48.60 2.34 -57.86
N GLU A 138 47.66 3.15 -58.36
CA GLU A 138 47.50 3.37 -59.81
C GLU A 138 48.65 4.18 -60.42
N LYS A 139 49.26 5.08 -59.65
CA LYS A 139 50.48 5.79 -60.04
C LYS A 139 51.68 4.87 -59.78
N GLN A 140 52.19 4.24 -60.83
CA GLN A 140 53.38 3.38 -60.80
C GLN A 140 54.45 3.89 -59.81
N SER A 141 54.80 3.06 -58.82
CA SER A 141 55.68 3.46 -57.71
C SER A 141 57.00 4.04 -58.25
N PRO A 142 57.49 5.18 -57.72
CA PRO A 142 58.76 5.75 -58.16
C PRO A 142 59.95 4.80 -57.91
N VAL A 143 59.79 3.78 -57.08
CA VAL A 143 60.77 2.70 -56.90
C VAL A 143 60.83 1.78 -58.12
N CYS A 144 59.71 1.57 -58.82
CA CYS A 144 59.65 0.85 -60.09
C CYS A 144 60.43 1.56 -61.22
N ASN A 145 60.71 2.86 -61.10
CA ASN A 145 61.58 3.59 -62.03
C ASN A 145 63.08 3.28 -61.83
N TYR A 146 63.46 2.64 -60.72
CA TYR A 146 64.86 2.25 -60.42
C TYR A 146 65.14 0.77 -60.64
N VAL A 147 64.12 -0.04 -60.97
CA VAL A 147 64.30 -1.46 -61.31
C VAL A 147 64.84 -1.55 -62.74
N LYS A 148 66.15 -1.80 -62.88
CA LYS A 148 66.78 -2.09 -64.17
C LYS A 148 66.26 -3.42 -64.75
N GLU A 149 66.15 -3.50 -66.07
CA GLU A 149 65.56 -4.62 -66.83
C GLU A 149 66.11 -6.03 -66.52
N GLU A 150 67.23 -6.17 -65.80
CA GLU A 150 67.93 -7.45 -65.59
C GLU A 150 67.54 -8.21 -64.30
N SER A 151 66.85 -7.60 -63.33
CA SER A 151 66.44 -8.33 -62.13
C SER A 151 65.06 -8.97 -62.30
N ALA A 152 65.09 -10.25 -62.70
CA ALA A 152 64.07 -11.29 -62.55
C ALA A 152 62.62 -10.96 -62.97
N ALA A 153 62.03 -11.83 -63.80
CA ALA A 153 60.64 -11.77 -64.26
C ALA A 153 59.57 -11.56 -63.15
N GLN A 154 59.88 -11.92 -61.89
CA GLN A 154 59.01 -11.72 -60.73
C GLN A 154 58.92 -10.24 -60.27
N THR A 155 59.92 -9.42 -60.55
CA THR A 155 59.94 -8.00 -60.14
C THR A 155 59.22 -7.12 -61.15
N ARG A 156 59.14 -7.57 -62.42
CA ARG A 156 58.40 -6.92 -63.50
C ARG A 156 56.88 -7.06 -63.32
N THR A 157 56.39 -8.22 -62.88
CA THR A 157 54.96 -8.46 -62.60
C THR A 157 54.40 -7.65 -61.43
N LEU A 158 55.26 -7.17 -60.53
CA LEU A 158 54.87 -6.32 -59.40
C LEU A 158 54.86 -4.82 -59.73
N CYS A 159 55.53 -4.41 -60.82
CA CYS A 159 55.77 -3.01 -61.19
C CYS A 159 55.21 -2.59 -62.55
N ALA A 160 54.93 -3.53 -63.45
CA ALA A 160 54.10 -3.31 -64.62
C ALA A 160 52.67 -3.66 -64.22
N GLY A 161 51.75 -2.71 -64.35
CA GLY A 161 50.33 -2.95 -64.17
C GLY A 161 49.83 -3.94 -65.22
N GLU A 162 49.98 -5.24 -64.97
CA GLU A 162 48.90 -6.14 -65.31
C GLU A 162 47.75 -5.74 -64.41
N ALA A 163 46.70 -5.22 -65.04
CA ALA A 163 45.38 -5.27 -64.48
C ALA A 163 45.19 -6.71 -63.97
N GLN A 164 45.33 -6.90 -62.64
CA GLN A 164 44.51 -7.87 -61.95
C GLN A 164 43.09 -7.40 -62.24
N LYS A 165 42.56 -7.96 -63.33
CA LYS A 165 41.20 -8.39 -63.51
C LYS A 165 40.41 -8.07 -62.25
N LYS A 166 39.46 -7.13 -62.40
CA LYS A 166 38.21 -7.13 -61.65
C LYS A 166 37.91 -8.56 -61.20
N GLU A 167 38.29 -8.90 -59.98
CA GLU A 167 37.51 -9.82 -59.21
C GLU A 167 36.58 -8.90 -58.46
N GLU A 168 35.43 -8.64 -59.09
CA GLU A 168 34.23 -8.29 -58.35
C GLU A 168 34.19 -9.22 -57.13
N PRO A 169 34.25 -8.73 -55.89
CA PRO A 169 33.50 -9.40 -54.86
C PRO A 169 32.07 -9.23 -55.34
N LYS A 170 31.62 -10.29 -56.02
CA LYS A 170 30.24 -10.62 -56.29
C LYS A 170 29.42 -10.01 -55.17
N ALA A 171 28.49 -9.13 -55.54
CA ALA A 171 27.43 -8.72 -54.66
C ALA A 171 26.84 -10.00 -54.04
N GLU A 172 27.19 -10.28 -52.79
CA GLU A 172 26.27 -11.00 -51.93
C GLU A 172 25.17 -10.00 -51.69
N GLU A 173 24.08 -10.22 -52.41
CA GLU A 173 22.79 -9.67 -52.07
C GLU A 173 22.61 -9.73 -50.55
N PRO A 174 22.11 -8.65 -49.94
CA PRO A 174 21.71 -8.69 -48.55
C PRO A 174 20.70 -9.82 -48.43
N LYS A 175 21.10 -10.91 -47.77
CA LYS A 175 20.15 -11.92 -47.34
C LYS A 175 19.23 -11.21 -46.37
N LYS A 176 18.06 -10.90 -46.91
CA LYS A 176 16.84 -10.53 -46.24
C LYS A 176 16.54 -11.64 -45.22
N GLU A 177 17.10 -11.57 -44.02
CA GLU A 177 16.46 -12.17 -42.85
C GLU A 177 15.40 -11.17 -42.39
N GLU A 178 14.25 -11.28 -43.06
CA GLU A 178 13.00 -10.99 -42.37
C GLU A 178 12.93 -11.86 -41.11
N PRO A 179 12.38 -11.28 -40.04
CA PRO A 179 12.50 -11.78 -38.68
C PRO A 179 11.83 -13.15 -38.60
N LYS A 180 12.57 -14.14 -38.08
CA LYS A 180 11.95 -15.36 -37.60
C LYS A 180 11.15 -15.01 -36.35
N ALA A 181 9.87 -14.73 -36.56
CA ALA A 181 8.85 -14.88 -35.55
C ALA A 181 8.88 -16.34 -35.08
N GLU A 182 9.42 -16.56 -33.88
CA GLU A 182 9.02 -17.66 -33.00
C GLU A 182 8.44 -17.01 -31.72
N GLU A 183 7.17 -16.63 -31.80
CA GLU A 183 6.26 -16.81 -30.68
C GLU A 183 6.14 -18.33 -30.38
N PRO A 184 5.57 -18.72 -29.25
CA PRO A 184 6.10 -18.67 -27.89
C PRO A 184 6.38 -20.11 -27.41
N LYS A 185 7.36 -20.30 -26.52
CA LYS A 185 7.43 -21.55 -25.75
C LYS A 185 6.17 -21.66 -24.90
N LYS A 186 5.26 -22.54 -25.34
CA LYS A 186 4.31 -23.25 -24.49
C LYS A 186 5.11 -23.94 -23.38
N GLU A 187 4.99 -23.42 -22.16
CA GLU A 187 5.27 -24.16 -20.94
C GLU A 187 3.99 -24.23 -20.11
N GLU A 188 3.29 -25.34 -20.26
CA GLU A 188 2.49 -26.03 -19.23
C GLU A 188 2.41 -27.50 -19.70
N PRO A 189 2.25 -28.52 -18.83
CA PRO A 189 2.26 -28.53 -17.37
C PRO A 189 3.15 -29.64 -16.76
N LYS A 190 3.57 -29.48 -15.51
CA LYS A 190 3.64 -30.57 -14.52
C LYS A 190 3.78 -30.01 -13.11
#